data_AF-A0A7X8QPX8-F1
#
_entry.id   AF-A0A7X8QPX8-F1
#
_cell.length_a   1.000
_cell.length_b   1.000
_cell.length_c   1.000
_cell.angle_alpha   90.00
_cell.angle_beta   90.00
_cell.angle_gamma   90.00
#
_symmetry.space_group_name_H-M   'P 1'
#
loop_
_entity.id
_entity.type
_entity.pdbx_description
1 polymer ?
#
loop_
_entity_poly.entity_id
_entity_poly.type
_entity_poly.pdbx_seq_one_letter_code
_entity_poly.pdbx_strand_id
1 'polypeptide(L)'
;NNIIIPRDLTLLLRGLITIEGTVGQLTPNINIMDIVAPYVKKQMIQNRSIKEDFFQMAEDFYLTSKNGFKLPLRFLELIDQLLSGNFKIQMNHIYLEKAIHELSKMVNRLVFGVMIAAFLISSSIVMNANLTTIGFLGYITAGILGIWLMVSILRSGKL
;
A
#
# COMPACT_ATOMS: atom_id res chain seq x y z
N ASN A 1 32.55 5.54 -0.02
CA ASN A 1 32.31 6.75 0.77
C ASN A 1 31.88 7.87 -0.17
N ASN A 2 30.58 8.13 -0.32
CA ASN A 2 30.05 9.04 -1.34
C ASN A 2 29.61 10.36 -0.68
N ILE A 3 30.57 11.21 -0.31
CA ILE A 3 30.28 12.52 0.25
C ILE A 3 29.89 13.43 -0.93
N ILE A 4 28.60 13.52 -1.20
CA ILE A 4 28.04 14.44 -2.19
C ILE A 4 28.08 15.83 -1.55
N ILE A 5 29.14 16.58 -1.83
CA ILE A 5 29.25 17.96 -1.43
C ILE A 5 28.30 18.79 -2.32
N PRO A 6 27.41 19.63 -1.76
CA PRO A 6 26.53 20.50 -2.54
C PRO A 6 27.35 21.38 -3.49
N ARG A 7 26.85 21.59 -4.71
CA ARG A 7 27.53 22.35 -5.77
C ARG A 7 28.06 23.71 -5.29
N ASP A 8 27.27 24.39 -4.47
CA ASP A 8 27.62 25.71 -3.93
C ASP A 8 28.87 25.66 -3.04
N LEU A 9 28.99 24.61 -2.23
CA LEU A 9 30.13 24.40 -1.35
C LEU A 9 31.39 24.02 -2.14
N THR A 10 31.24 23.28 -3.24
CA THR A 10 32.33 22.98 -4.18
C THR A 10 32.88 24.24 -4.86
N LEU A 11 32.02 25.16 -5.28
CA LEU A 11 32.42 26.43 -5.89
C LEU A 11 33.17 27.34 -4.91
N LEU A 12 32.69 27.42 -3.66
CA LEU A 12 33.37 28.15 -2.59
C LEU A 12 34.76 27.58 -2.29
N LEU A 13 34.86 26.25 -2.17
CA LEU A 13 36.15 25.58 -1.95
C LEU A 13 37.14 25.86 -3.11
N ARG A 14 36.67 25.83 -4.36
CA ARG A 14 37.51 26.14 -5.53
C ARG A 14 38.02 27.57 -5.50
N GLY A 15 37.19 28.53 -5.07
CA GLY A 15 37.57 29.92 -4.89
C GLY A 15 38.64 30.09 -3.81
N LEU A 16 38.45 29.47 -2.64
CA LEU A 16 39.41 29.52 -1.53
C LEU A 16 40.78 28.95 -1.94
N ILE A 17 40.80 27.78 -2.59
CA ILE A 17 42.03 27.15 -3.08
C ILE A 17 42.74 28.06 -4.11
N THR A 18 41.98 28.74 -4.96
CA THR A 18 42.55 29.68 -5.94
C THR A 18 43.20 30.88 -5.26
N ILE A 19 42.55 31.45 -4.24
CA ILE A 19 43.08 32.56 -3.46
C ILE A 19 44.34 32.13 -2.72
N GLU A 20 44.33 30.97 -2.06
CA GLU A 20 45.51 30.38 -1.41
C GLU A 20 46.67 30.18 -2.38
N GLY A 21 46.40 29.62 -3.56
CA GLY A 21 47.40 29.42 -4.60
C GLY A 21 48.01 30.72 -5.14
N THR A 22 47.23 31.80 -5.25
CA THR A 22 47.73 33.10 -5.72
C THR A 22 48.52 33.86 -4.66
N VAL A 23 48.02 33.94 -3.43
CA VAL A 23 48.69 34.66 -2.33
C VAL A 23 49.93 33.90 -1.85
N GLY A 24 49.91 32.57 -1.85
CA GLY A 24 51.08 31.75 -1.51
C GLY A 24 52.29 32.00 -2.43
N GLN A 25 52.06 32.44 -3.67
CA GLN A 25 53.14 32.85 -4.59
C GLN A 25 53.73 34.23 -4.27
N LEU A 26 52.94 35.13 -3.69
CA LEU A 26 53.33 36.50 -3.36
C LEU A 26 53.95 36.62 -1.96
N THR A 27 53.52 35.79 -1.00
CA THR A 27 54.04 35.81 0.38
C THR A 27 53.98 34.41 1.01
N PRO A 28 55.05 33.60 0.93
CA PRO A 28 55.02 32.19 1.32
C PRO A 28 54.94 31.92 2.84
N ASN A 29 54.98 32.96 3.68
CA ASN A 29 55.00 32.84 5.14
C ASN A 29 53.63 33.13 5.80
N ILE A 30 52.58 33.34 5.01
CA ILE A 30 51.24 33.68 5.51
C ILE A 30 50.24 32.59 5.08
N ASN A 31 49.62 31.92 6.05
CA ASN A 31 48.50 31.03 5.81
C ASN A 31 47.18 31.82 5.83
N ILE A 32 46.43 31.78 4.74
CA ILE A 32 45.17 32.52 4.61
C ILE A 32 44.12 32.03 5.62
N MET A 33 44.14 30.74 5.97
CA MET A 33 43.20 30.18 6.94
C MET A 33 43.32 30.86 8.31
N ASP A 34 44.53 31.28 8.70
CA ASP A 34 44.77 31.97 9.97
C ASP A 34 44.14 33.38 10.02
N ILE A 35 43.88 33.98 8.87
CA ILE A 35 43.23 35.29 8.72
C ILE A 35 41.70 35.12 8.59
N VAL A 36 41.26 34.16 7.78
CA VAL A 36 39.86 33.95 7.46
C VAL A 36 39.10 33.31 8.63
N ALA A 37 39.68 32.33 9.32
CA ALA A 37 39.03 31.62 10.42
C ALA A 37 38.52 32.55 11.55
N PRO A 38 39.32 33.50 12.09
CA PRO A 38 38.82 34.40 13.13
C PRO A 38 37.75 35.38 12.63
N TYR A 39 37.80 35.79 11.35
CA TYR A 39 36.80 36.67 10.75
C TYR A 39 35.45 35.97 10.60
N VAL A 40 35.43 34.76 10.04
CA VAL A 40 34.21 33.94 9.89
C VAL A 40 33.62 33.60 11.26
N LYS A 41 34.47 33.21 12.23
CA LYS A 41 34.02 32.92 13.60
C LYS A 41 33.37 34.14 14.25
N LYS A 42 33.98 35.32 14.12
CA LYS A 42 33.42 36.57 14.66
C LYS A 42 32.09 36.91 14.01
N GLN A 43 31.97 36.77 12.69
CA GLN A 43 30.75 37.10 11.97
C GLN A 43 29.62 36.09 12.20
N MET A 44 29.92 34.79 12.31
CA MET A 44 28.93 33.78 12.72
C MET A 44 28.42 34.01 14.14
N ILE A 45 29.29 34.42 15.06
CA ILE A 45 28.89 34.74 16.44
C ILE A 45 28.08 36.04 16.48
N GLN A 46 28.43 37.04 15.67
CA GLN A 46 27.77 38.34 15.65
C GLN A 46 26.42 38.32 14.92
N ASN A 47 26.26 37.48 13.89
CA ASN A 47 24.98 37.24 13.20
C ASN A 47 24.14 36.10 13.80
N ARG A 48 24.61 35.41 14.84
CA ARG A 48 23.73 34.57 15.68
C ARG A 48 22.89 35.47 16.58
N SER A 49 21.89 36.10 15.98
CA SER A 49 20.83 36.77 16.70
C SER A 49 19.99 35.70 17.41
N ILE A 50 20.26 35.45 18.69
CA ILE A 50 19.45 34.57 19.56
C ILE A 50 17.95 34.98 19.50
N LYS A 51 17.66 36.25 19.16
CA LYS A 51 16.31 36.77 18.95
C LYS A 51 15.63 36.21 17.70
N GLU A 52 16.36 35.99 16.60
CA GLU A 52 15.79 35.46 15.36
C GLU A 52 15.47 33.97 15.49
N ASP A 53 16.36 33.20 16.13
CA ASP A 53 16.11 31.79 16.45
C ASP A 53 14.91 31.65 17.41
N PHE A 54 14.78 32.52 18.42
CA PHE A 54 13.63 32.52 19.32
C PHE A 54 12.32 32.92 18.62
N PHE A 55 12.37 33.86 17.68
CA PHE A 55 11.18 34.33 16.96
C PHE A 55 10.69 33.26 15.98
N GLN A 56 11.62 32.62 15.25
CA GLN A 56 11.31 31.47 14.39
C GLN A 56 10.77 30.29 15.21
N MET A 57 11.40 29.97 16.34
CA MET A 57 10.94 28.91 17.22
C MET A 57 9.57 29.20 17.84
N ALA A 58 9.27 30.46 18.19
CA ALA A 58 7.96 30.87 18.68
C ALA A 58 6.87 30.84 17.59
N GLU A 59 7.22 31.23 16.36
CA GLU A 59 6.34 31.16 15.19
C GLU A 59 6.02 29.69 14.84
N ASP A 60 7.03 28.82 14.84
CA ASP A 60 6.88 27.38 14.63
C ASP A 60 6.04 26.72 15.74
N PHE A 61 6.21 27.14 16.99
CA PHE A 61 5.41 26.64 18.12
C PHE A 61 3.96 27.12 18.04
N TYR A 62 3.74 28.38 17.62
CA TYR A 62 2.40 28.94 17.42
C TYR A 62 1.66 28.26 16.26
N LEU A 63 2.35 28.02 15.14
CA LEU A 63 1.82 27.27 14.00
C LEU A 63 1.54 25.80 14.36
N THR A 64 2.42 25.16 15.14
CA THR A 64 2.23 23.79 15.63
C THR A 64 1.05 23.69 16.60
N SER A 65 0.89 24.65 17.51
CA SER A 65 -0.24 24.70 18.44
C SER A 65 -1.58 24.93 17.70
N LYS A 66 -1.60 25.83 16.71
CA LYS A 66 -2.77 26.04 15.83
C LYS A 66 -3.11 24.82 14.97
N ASN A 67 -2.12 23.99 14.61
CA ASN A 67 -2.33 22.75 13.87
C ASN A 67 -2.70 21.56 14.78
N GLY A 68 -2.27 21.57 16.05
CA GLY A 68 -2.70 20.62 17.08
C GLY A 68 -4.20 20.68 17.36
N PHE A 69 -4.78 21.89 17.34
CA PHE A 69 -6.24 22.08 17.44
C PHE A 69 -7.03 21.71 16.16
N LYS A 70 -6.38 21.51 15.01
CA LYS A 70 -7.04 21.10 13.75
C LYS A 70 -7.12 19.59 13.55
N LEU A 71 -6.32 18.81 14.28
CA LEU A 71 -6.45 17.36 14.35
C LEU A 71 -7.86 16.92 14.79
N PRO A 72 -8.40 17.39 15.93
CA PRO A 72 -9.73 16.97 16.38
C PRO A 72 -10.84 17.38 15.40
N LEU A 73 -10.71 18.54 14.73
CA LEU A 73 -11.67 19.00 13.71
C LEU A 73 -11.72 18.06 12.50
N ARG A 74 -10.56 17.60 11.99
CA ARG A 74 -10.52 16.63 10.88
C ARG A 74 -11.04 15.26 11.28
N PHE A 75 -10.81 14.84 12.52
CA PHE A 75 -11.39 13.61 13.05
C PHE A 75 -12.91 13.70 13.19
N LEU A 76 -13.44 14.84 13.63
CA LEU A 76 -14.88 15.11 13.68
C LEU A 76 -15.50 15.08 12.28
N GLU A 77 -14.88 15.73 11.29
CA GLU A 77 -15.34 15.69 9.90
C GLU A 77 -15.36 14.27 9.32
N LEU A 78 -14.36 13.44 9.64
CA LEU A 78 -14.33 12.03 9.23
C LEU A 78 -15.45 11.21 9.89
N ILE A 79 -15.71 11.44 11.18
CA ILE A 79 -16.81 10.78 11.89
C ILE A 79 -18.17 11.23 11.35
N ASP A 80 -18.35 12.52 11.07
CA ASP A 80 -19.59 13.04 10.47
C ASP A 80 -19.81 12.51 9.05
N GLN A 81 -18.74 12.34 8.26
CA GLN A 81 -18.83 11.69 6.94
C GLN A 81 -19.16 10.20 7.03
N LEU A 82 -18.65 9.50 8.05
CA LEU A 82 -19.00 8.10 8.33
C LEU A 82 -20.46 7.97 8.79
N LEU A 83 -20.90 8.83 9.71
CA LEU A 83 -22.25 8.81 10.28
C LEU A 83 -23.31 9.29 9.30
N SER A 84 -22.99 10.23 8.41
CA SER A 84 -23.90 10.71 7.37
C SER A 84 -24.14 9.69 6.24
N GLY A 85 -23.50 8.52 6.28
CA GLY A 85 -23.69 7.45 5.30
C GLY A 85 -23.14 7.78 3.90
N ASN A 86 -22.55 8.96 3.72
CA ASN A 86 -21.95 9.42 2.48
C ASN A 86 -20.53 8.89 2.28
N PHE A 87 -20.02 8.11 3.23
CA PHE A 87 -18.76 7.38 3.10
C PHE A 87 -18.91 6.25 2.08
N LYS A 88 -18.87 6.63 0.79
CA LYS A 88 -18.69 5.69 -0.32
C LYS A 88 -17.27 5.17 -0.25
N ILE A 89 -17.07 4.04 0.43
CA ILE A 89 -15.86 3.25 0.25
C ILE A 89 -15.88 2.85 -1.22
N GLN A 90 -14.99 3.44 -2.02
CA GLN A 90 -14.70 3.01 -3.37
C GLN A 90 -13.91 1.69 -3.28
N MET A 91 -14.57 0.65 -2.74
CA MET A 91 -14.08 -0.71 -2.85
C MET A 91 -14.10 -0.99 -4.35
N ASN A 92 -12.93 -1.11 -4.96
CA ASN A 92 -12.83 -1.71 -6.28
C ASN A 92 -13.47 -3.10 -6.17
N HIS A 93 -14.74 -3.21 -6.57
CA HIS A 93 -15.65 -4.34 -6.36
C HIS A 93 -15.22 -5.63 -7.08
N ILE A 94 -14.01 -5.67 -7.63
CA ILE A 94 -13.42 -6.78 -8.38
C ILE A 94 -13.33 -8.05 -7.51
N TYR A 95 -13.10 -7.92 -6.20
CA TYR A 95 -12.98 -9.07 -5.30
C TYR A 95 -14.33 -9.58 -4.77
N LEU A 96 -15.30 -8.70 -4.54
CA LEU A 96 -16.60 -9.11 -4.02
C LEU A 96 -17.41 -9.85 -5.11
N GLU A 97 -17.37 -9.34 -6.34
CA GLU A 97 -18.02 -9.99 -7.48
C GLU A 97 -17.38 -11.37 -7.76
N LYS A 98 -16.06 -11.48 -7.67
CA LYS A 98 -15.35 -12.76 -7.76
C LYS A 98 -15.73 -13.72 -6.63
N ALA A 99 -15.84 -13.23 -5.39
CA ALA A 99 -16.25 -14.05 -4.25
C ALA A 99 -17.69 -14.56 -4.40
N ILE A 100 -18.62 -13.70 -4.84
CA ILE A 100 -20.01 -14.09 -5.12
C ILE A 100 -20.06 -15.12 -6.25
N HIS A 101 -19.25 -14.95 -7.30
CA HIS A 101 -19.18 -15.89 -8.41
C HIS A 101 -18.68 -17.28 -7.98
N GLU A 102 -17.60 -17.33 -7.19
CA GLU A 102 -17.09 -18.59 -6.64
C GLU A 102 -18.09 -19.25 -5.70
N LEU A 103 -18.78 -18.47 -4.86
CA LEU A 103 -19.82 -18.97 -3.98
C LEU A 103 -21.00 -19.57 -4.77
N SER A 104 -21.47 -18.88 -5.81
CA SER A 104 -22.50 -19.40 -6.71
C SER A 104 -22.08 -20.73 -7.36
N LYS A 105 -20.82 -20.84 -7.77
CA LYS A 105 -20.25 -22.06 -8.35
C LYS A 105 -20.23 -23.22 -7.35
N MET A 106 -19.87 -22.94 -6.09
CA MET A 106 -19.92 -23.93 -5.01
C MET A 106 -21.36 -24.41 -4.75
N VAL A 107 -22.31 -23.49 -4.64
CA VAL A 107 -23.73 -23.80 -4.44
C VAL A 107 -24.26 -24.67 -5.58
N ASN A 108 -23.96 -24.32 -6.84
CA ASN A 108 -24.39 -25.12 -7.98
C ASN A 108 -23.86 -26.55 -7.93
N ARG A 109 -22.59 -26.76 -7.55
CA ARG A 109 -22.02 -28.11 -7.38
C ARG A 109 -22.74 -28.91 -6.30
N LEU A 110 -23.11 -28.27 -5.19
CA LEU A 110 -23.89 -28.91 -4.12
C LEU A 110 -25.27 -29.32 -4.62
N VAL A 111 -26.00 -28.42 -5.30
CA VAL A 111 -27.33 -28.71 -5.84
C VAL A 111 -27.28 -29.89 -6.81
N PHE A 112 -26.33 -29.90 -7.74
CA PHE A 112 -26.17 -31.03 -8.65
C PHE A 112 -25.79 -32.34 -7.92
N GLY A 113 -24.92 -32.28 -6.92
CA GLY A 113 -24.57 -33.46 -6.11
C GLY A 113 -25.80 -34.05 -5.40
N VAL A 114 -26.65 -33.19 -4.84
CA VAL A 114 -27.92 -33.60 -4.21
C VAL A 114 -28.88 -34.18 -5.24
N MET A 115 -29.03 -33.56 -6.42
CA MET A 115 -29.87 -34.10 -7.50
C MET A 115 -29.41 -35.49 -7.94
N ILE A 116 -28.10 -35.70 -8.11
CA ILE A 116 -27.55 -37.01 -8.50
C ILE A 116 -27.80 -38.05 -7.42
N ALA A 117 -27.58 -37.71 -6.14
CA ALA A 117 -27.86 -38.61 -5.03
C ALA A 117 -29.36 -38.99 -4.96
N ALA A 118 -30.25 -38.02 -5.12
CA ALA A 118 -31.69 -38.26 -5.19
C ALA A 118 -32.04 -39.17 -6.39
N PHE A 119 -31.46 -38.92 -7.56
CA PHE A 119 -31.69 -39.73 -8.76
C PHE A 119 -31.21 -41.18 -8.59
N LEU A 120 -30.05 -41.39 -7.96
CA LEU A 120 -29.54 -42.72 -7.62
C LEU A 120 -30.50 -43.48 -6.69
N ILE A 121 -30.99 -42.79 -5.65
CA ILE A 121 -31.95 -43.38 -4.71
C ILE A 121 -33.27 -43.71 -5.42
N SER A 122 -33.82 -42.78 -6.21
CA SER A 122 -35.04 -43.00 -6.99
C SER A 122 -34.89 -44.16 -7.96
N SER A 123 -33.75 -44.25 -8.67
CA SER A 123 -33.47 -45.33 -9.62
C SER A 123 -33.36 -46.69 -8.93
N SER A 124 -32.77 -46.73 -7.73
CA SER A 124 -32.67 -47.94 -6.91
C SER A 124 -34.05 -48.45 -6.47
N ILE A 125 -34.96 -47.55 -6.09
CA ILE A 125 -36.33 -47.90 -5.72
C ILE A 125 -37.09 -48.48 -6.92
N VAL A 126 -36.99 -47.85 -8.10
CA VAL A 126 -37.65 -48.33 -9.33
C VAL A 126 -37.13 -49.70 -9.75
N MET A 127 -35.83 -49.96 -9.57
CA MET A 127 -35.24 -51.26 -9.87
C MET A 127 -35.80 -52.39 -8.99
N ASN A 128 -36.16 -52.07 -7.73
CA ASN A 128 -36.78 -53.03 -6.81
C ASN A 128 -38.26 -53.31 -7.16
N ALA A 129 -38.92 -52.41 -7.90
CA ALA A 129 -40.32 -52.52 -8.29
C ALA A 129 -40.56 -53.33 -9.60
N ASN A 130 -39.66 -54.27 -9.95
CA ASN A 130 -39.68 -55.09 -11.18
C ASN A 130 -39.61 -54.32 -12.53
N LEU A 131 -39.32 -53.02 -12.51
CA LEU A 131 -39.03 -52.20 -13.70
C LEU A 131 -37.52 -52.10 -13.93
N THR A 132 -36.85 -53.25 -13.96
CA THR A 132 -35.38 -53.37 -13.93
C THR A 132 -34.69 -52.67 -15.10
N THR A 133 -35.30 -52.69 -16.29
CA THR A 133 -34.77 -52.01 -17.49
C THR A 133 -34.73 -50.50 -17.36
N ILE A 134 -35.77 -49.90 -16.78
CA ILE A 134 -35.86 -48.44 -16.56
C ILE A 134 -34.93 -48.03 -15.41
N GLY A 135 -34.92 -48.80 -14.32
CA GLY A 135 -34.03 -48.57 -13.17
C GLY A 135 -32.55 -48.69 -13.54
N PHE A 136 -32.18 -49.61 -14.43
CA PHE A 136 -30.80 -49.74 -14.90
C PHE A 136 -30.36 -48.56 -15.77
N LEU A 137 -31.22 -48.11 -16.69
CA LEU A 137 -30.99 -46.90 -17.51
C LEU A 137 -30.81 -45.65 -16.64
N GLY A 138 -31.65 -45.50 -15.60
CA GLY A 138 -31.52 -44.40 -14.65
C GLY A 138 -30.19 -44.41 -13.89
N TYR A 139 -29.70 -45.59 -13.52
CA TYR A 139 -28.43 -45.74 -12.80
C TYR A 139 -27.22 -45.40 -13.65
N ILE A 140 -27.20 -45.85 -14.92
CA ILE A 140 -26.14 -45.50 -15.88
C ILE A 140 -26.14 -43.99 -16.14
N THR A 141 -27.32 -43.40 -16.33
CA THR A 141 -27.46 -41.96 -16.57
C THR A 141 -26.96 -41.14 -15.37
N ALA A 142 -27.33 -41.51 -14.15
CA ALA A 142 -26.84 -40.87 -12.94
C ALA A 142 -25.31 -41.02 -12.77
N GLY A 143 -24.76 -42.18 -13.10
CA GLY A 143 -23.32 -42.43 -13.08
C GLY A 143 -22.56 -41.51 -14.04
N ILE A 144 -23.06 -41.34 -15.27
CA ILE A 144 -22.46 -40.43 -16.27
C ILE A 144 -22.51 -38.99 -15.77
N LEU A 145 -23.66 -38.55 -15.23
CA LEU A 145 -23.83 -37.20 -14.67
C LEU A 145 -22.90 -36.97 -13.46
N GLY A 146 -22.72 -37.98 -12.61
CA GLY A 146 -21.79 -37.96 -11.48
C GLY A 146 -20.34 -37.80 -11.92
N ILE A 147 -19.89 -38.59 -12.90
CA ILE A 147 -18.54 -38.50 -13.45
C ILE A 147 -18.33 -37.12 -14.10
N TRP A 148 -19.29 -36.63 -14.87
CA TRP A 148 -19.22 -35.32 -15.50
C TRP A 148 -19.10 -34.18 -14.47
N LEU A 149 -19.88 -34.25 -13.38
CA LEU A 149 -19.78 -33.30 -12.27
C LEU A 149 -18.42 -33.36 -11.57
N MET A 150 -17.91 -34.56 -11.31
CA MET A 150 -16.60 -34.75 -10.71
C MET A 150 -15.48 -34.14 -11.57
N VAL A 151 -15.53 -34.33 -12.90
CA VAL A 151 -14.60 -33.68 -13.84
C VAL A 151 -14.75 -32.14 -13.81
N SER A 152 -15.98 -31.62 -13.72
CA SER A 152 -16.24 -30.18 -13.63
C SER A 152 -15.65 -29.56 -12.36
N ILE A 153 -15.76 -30.23 -11.21
CA ILE A 153 -15.16 -29.80 -9.94
C ILE A 153 -13.64 -29.73 -10.05
N LEU A 154 -13.01 -30.80 -10.59
CA LEU A 154 -11.55 -30.89 -10.72
C LEU A 154 -10.99 -29.87 -11.72
N ARG A 155 -11.69 -29.64 -12.84
CA ARG A 155 -11.26 -28.67 -13.86
C ARG A 155 -11.42 -27.22 -13.37
N SER A 156 -12.45 -26.96 -12.56
CA SER A 156 -12.71 -25.62 -12.06
C SER A 156 -11.85 -25.22 -10.85
N GLY A 157 -11.19 -26.13 -10.17
CA GLY A 157 -10.23 -25.80 -9.10
C GLY A 157 -8.84 -25.39 -9.61
N LYS A 158 -8.60 -25.44 -10.92
CA LYS A 158 -7.30 -25.17 -11.56
C LYS A 158 -7.27 -23.88 -12.41
N LEU A 159 -8.21 -22.96 -12.20
CA LEU A 159 -8.22 -21.63 -12.82
C LEU A 159 -8.32 -20.54 -11.76
#